data_AF-A0AAJ2I0C7-F1
#
_entry.id   AF-A0AAJ2I0C7-F1
#
_cell.length_a   1.000
_cell.length_b   1.000
_cell.length_c   1.000
_cell.angle_alpha   90.00
_cell.angle_beta   90.00
_cell.angle_gamma   90.00
#
_symmetry.space_group_name_H-M   'P 1'
#
loop_
_entity.id
_entity.type
_entity.pdbx_description
1 polymer ?
#
loop_
_entity_poly.entity_id
_entity_poly.type
_entity_poly.pdbx_seq_one_letter_code
_entity_poly.pdbx_strand_id
1 'polypeptide(L)'
;MSEHPGRPIAELISTVEAGVPADRLREIVAAIVVRPHSGARQLGQLHVDPGLLTSADNAMPTLLQRIIAALLEAGATSVRLPRCTGCGLERMLPERLDGHRVCSKCKKRAGTRAITCHCCRRERQLASFVGDADYCGACWRDMYGQASAIFVAAAHGLIPSLDPAVLGGLRPASRLARAPVALGPGHRRLRSGLVRSPCPGVGPLRCPL
;
A
#
# COMPACT_ATOMS: atom_id res chain seq x y z
N MET A 1 -30.28 -17.68 20.22
CA MET A 1 -29.46 -17.43 19.02
C MET A 1 -29.27 -15.92 18.93
N SER A 2 -28.12 -15.40 19.34
CA SER A 2 -27.88 -13.96 19.27
C SER A 2 -27.83 -13.53 17.82
N GLU A 3 -28.69 -12.60 17.44
CA GLU A 3 -28.75 -12.06 16.09
C GLU A 3 -27.45 -11.32 15.76
N HIS A 4 -26.83 -11.63 14.62
CA HIS A 4 -25.54 -11.03 14.26
C HIS A 4 -25.70 -9.54 13.95
N PRO A 5 -24.87 -8.64 14.49
CA PRO A 5 -25.05 -7.18 14.34
C PRO A 5 -24.95 -6.68 12.89
N GLY A 6 -24.37 -7.49 11.99
CA GLY A 6 -24.33 -7.20 10.56
C GLY A 6 -25.61 -7.57 9.79
N ARG A 7 -26.52 -8.35 10.38
CA ARG A 7 -27.69 -8.89 9.66
C ARG A 7 -28.60 -7.80 9.07
N PRO A 8 -29.01 -6.76 9.82
CA PRO A 8 -29.89 -5.73 9.24
C PRO A 8 -29.23 -4.93 8.10
N ILE A 9 -27.90 -4.74 8.18
CA ILE A 9 -27.13 -4.10 7.10
C ILE A 9 -27.16 -4.97 5.85
N ALA A 10 -26.97 -6.29 6.01
CA ALA A 10 -27.01 -7.24 4.91
C ALA A 10 -28.38 -7.25 4.21
N GLU A 11 -29.46 -7.23 5.00
CA GLU A 11 -30.83 -7.15 4.50
C GLU A 11 -31.05 -5.87 3.70
N LEU A 12 -30.63 -4.71 4.22
CA LEU A 12 -30.73 -3.44 3.49
C LEU A 12 -29.95 -3.47 2.18
N ILE A 13 -28.69 -3.94 2.19
CA ILE A 13 -27.87 -4.01 0.97
C ILE A 13 -28.51 -4.96 -0.06
N SER A 14 -29.15 -6.05 0.36
CA SER A 14 -29.82 -7.00 -0.56
C SER A 14 -30.99 -6.38 -1.32
N THR A 15 -31.56 -5.26 -0.85
CA THR A 15 -32.58 -4.50 -1.60
C THR A 15 -32.01 -3.71 -2.79
N VAL A 16 -30.70 -3.46 -2.79
CA VAL A 16 -29.98 -2.68 -3.79
C VAL A 16 -29.13 -3.57 -4.70
N GLU A 17 -28.49 -4.59 -4.11
CA GLU A 17 -27.59 -5.51 -4.79
C GLU A 17 -28.24 -6.87 -5.01
N ALA A 18 -28.51 -7.20 -6.27
CA ALA A 18 -29.08 -8.49 -6.67
C ALA A 18 -28.03 -9.47 -7.24
N GLY A 19 -26.82 -9.00 -7.58
CA GLY A 19 -25.79 -9.83 -8.21
C GLY A 19 -25.10 -10.82 -7.26
N VAL A 20 -25.23 -10.61 -5.95
CA VAL A 20 -24.63 -11.47 -4.91
C VAL A 20 -25.75 -12.22 -4.17
N PRO A 21 -25.68 -13.56 -4.05
CA PRO A 21 -26.65 -14.33 -3.28
C PRO A 21 -26.76 -13.86 -1.83
N ALA A 22 -27.99 -13.82 -1.29
CA ALA A 22 -28.25 -13.27 0.05
C ALA A 22 -27.46 -13.97 1.17
N ASP A 23 -27.23 -15.28 1.07
CA ASP A 23 -26.38 -16.02 2.02
C ASP A 23 -24.94 -15.52 2.00
N ARG A 24 -24.37 -15.36 0.80
CA ARG A 24 -23.00 -14.89 0.63
C ARG A 24 -22.84 -13.44 1.09
N LEU A 25 -23.83 -12.60 0.81
CA LEU A 25 -23.87 -11.23 1.28
C LEU A 25 -23.88 -11.17 2.82
N ARG A 26 -24.73 -11.98 3.47
CA ARG A 26 -24.77 -12.11 4.94
C ARG A 26 -23.43 -12.57 5.52
N GLU A 27 -22.77 -13.56 4.92
CA GLU A 27 -21.43 -14.02 5.35
C GLU A 27 -20.39 -12.89 5.28
N ILE A 28 -20.34 -12.16 4.16
CA ILE A 28 -19.39 -11.07 3.93
C ILE A 28 -19.60 -9.95 4.96
N VAL A 29 -20.85 -9.52 5.15
CA VAL A 29 -21.20 -8.47 6.11
C VAL A 29 -20.91 -8.95 7.54
N ALA A 30 -21.19 -10.22 7.86
CA ALA A 30 -20.95 -10.76 9.18
C ALA A 30 -19.45 -10.79 9.55
N ALA A 31 -18.59 -11.15 8.60
CA ALA A 31 -17.13 -11.16 8.78
C ALA A 31 -16.55 -9.75 9.01
N ILE A 32 -17.21 -8.70 8.51
CA ILE A 32 -16.73 -7.32 8.60
C ILE A 32 -17.34 -6.57 9.79
N VAL A 33 -18.63 -6.74 10.02
CA VAL A 33 -19.39 -6.08 11.11
C VAL A 33 -19.39 -7.00 12.33
N VAL A 34 -18.29 -6.96 13.07
CA VAL A 34 -18.09 -7.78 14.28
C VAL A 34 -18.62 -7.09 15.54
N ARG A 35 -18.61 -5.74 15.57
CA ARG A 35 -19.00 -4.95 16.75
C ARG A 35 -20.44 -4.39 16.62
N PRO A 36 -21.34 -4.64 17.60
CA PRO A 36 -22.72 -4.16 17.56
C PRO A 36 -22.87 -2.65 17.37
N HIS A 37 -22.09 -1.85 18.10
CA HIS A 37 -22.16 -0.39 17.99
C HIS A 37 -21.76 0.13 16.60
N SER A 38 -20.74 -0.50 15.99
CA SER A 38 -20.33 -0.15 14.63
C SER A 38 -21.43 -0.50 13.62
N GLY A 39 -22.10 -1.65 13.79
CA GLY A 39 -23.25 -2.05 12.97
C GLY A 39 -24.42 -1.06 13.08
N ALA A 40 -24.89 -0.79 14.29
CA ALA A 40 -26.01 0.13 14.54
C ALA A 40 -25.76 1.53 13.96
N ARG A 41 -24.54 2.06 14.12
CA ARG A 41 -24.16 3.36 13.53
C ARG A 41 -24.25 3.35 12.00
N GLN A 42 -23.77 2.29 11.34
CA GLN A 42 -23.86 2.22 9.87
C GLN A 42 -25.27 2.02 9.37
N LEU A 43 -26.05 1.20 10.06
CA LEU A 43 -27.46 0.99 9.74
C LEU A 43 -28.25 2.30 9.82
N GLY A 44 -28.04 3.09 10.88
CA GLY A 44 -28.67 4.42 11.00
C GLY A 44 -28.29 5.37 9.86
N GLN A 45 -27.03 5.37 9.41
CA GLN A 45 -26.62 6.17 8.26
C GLN A 45 -27.28 5.71 6.95
N LEU A 46 -27.39 4.39 6.73
CA LEU A 46 -28.04 3.83 5.55
C LEU A 46 -29.56 4.05 5.54
N HIS A 47 -30.22 4.12 6.70
CA HIS A 47 -31.63 4.48 6.77
C HIS A 47 -31.88 5.95 6.41
N VAL A 48 -30.96 6.84 6.79
CA VAL A 48 -31.04 8.25 6.41
C VAL A 48 -30.77 8.44 4.92
N ASP A 49 -29.76 7.74 4.40
CA ASP A 49 -29.38 7.83 2.98
C ASP A 49 -28.93 6.47 2.42
N PRO A 50 -29.85 5.70 1.81
CA PRO A 50 -29.51 4.47 1.08
C PRO A 50 -28.67 4.74 -0.18
N GLY A 51 -28.75 5.95 -0.73
CA GLY A 51 -28.00 6.39 -1.91
C GLY A 51 -26.49 6.40 -1.68
N LEU A 52 -26.03 6.34 -0.43
CA LEU A 52 -24.61 6.11 -0.10
C LEU A 52 -24.06 4.85 -0.79
N LEU A 53 -24.86 3.79 -0.96
CA LEU A 53 -24.40 2.53 -1.56
C LEU A 53 -24.07 2.63 -3.06
N THR A 54 -24.64 3.60 -3.77
CA THR A 54 -24.61 3.67 -5.25
C THR A 54 -24.07 4.99 -5.79
N SER A 55 -24.20 6.10 -5.06
CA SER A 55 -23.81 7.45 -5.50
C SER A 55 -22.31 7.64 -5.74
N ALA A 56 -21.48 6.77 -5.15
CA ALA A 56 -20.03 6.93 -5.06
C ALA A 56 -19.60 8.24 -4.39
N ASP A 57 -20.39 8.74 -3.43
CA ASP A 57 -20.07 9.92 -2.63
C ASP A 57 -18.81 9.71 -1.77
N ASN A 58 -17.92 10.70 -1.75
CA ASN A 58 -16.71 10.71 -0.94
C ASN A 58 -16.98 10.75 0.59
N ALA A 59 -18.21 11.03 1.04
CA ALA A 59 -18.59 11.02 2.44
C ALA A 59 -18.73 9.61 3.03
N MET A 60 -18.76 8.56 2.18
CA MET A 60 -19.00 7.19 2.60
C MET A 60 -18.08 6.74 3.76
N PRO A 61 -18.62 6.22 4.87
CA PRO A 61 -17.85 5.67 5.97
C PRO A 61 -16.92 4.50 5.57
N THR A 62 -15.73 4.41 6.19
CA THR A 62 -14.74 3.37 5.89
C THR A 62 -15.28 1.94 6.07
N LEU A 63 -16.19 1.71 7.03
CA LEU A 63 -16.76 0.37 7.24
C LEU A 63 -17.65 -0.06 6.05
N LEU A 64 -18.49 0.83 5.54
CA LEU A 64 -19.29 0.57 4.33
C LEU A 64 -18.40 0.40 3.10
N GLN A 65 -17.34 1.19 2.97
CA GLN A 65 -16.38 1.00 1.89
C GLN A 65 -15.76 -0.42 1.92
N ARG A 66 -15.42 -0.94 3.10
CA ARG A 66 -14.89 -2.32 3.24
C ARG A 66 -15.90 -3.38 2.84
N ILE A 67 -17.17 -3.19 3.21
CA ILE A 67 -18.25 -4.10 2.82
C ILE A 67 -18.41 -4.09 1.30
N ILE A 68 -18.53 -2.91 0.68
CA ILE A 68 -18.68 -2.76 -0.76
C ILE A 68 -17.48 -3.33 -1.51
N ALA A 69 -16.25 -3.09 -1.05
CA ALA A 69 -15.06 -3.67 -1.66
C ALA A 69 -15.12 -5.21 -1.66
N ALA A 70 -15.53 -5.83 -0.55
CA ALA A 70 -15.68 -7.29 -0.47
C ALA A 70 -16.84 -7.82 -1.33
N LEU A 71 -17.93 -7.06 -1.48
CA LEU A 71 -19.04 -7.41 -2.36
C LEU A 71 -18.65 -7.32 -3.84
N LEU A 72 -17.90 -6.29 -4.24
CA LEU A 72 -17.38 -6.15 -5.61
C LEU A 72 -16.45 -7.31 -5.97
N GLU A 73 -15.58 -7.74 -5.06
CA GLU A 73 -14.76 -8.96 -5.22
C GLU A 73 -15.63 -10.22 -5.35
N ALA A 74 -16.81 -10.23 -4.73
CA ALA A 74 -17.80 -11.32 -4.82
C ALA A 74 -18.74 -11.21 -6.04
N GLY A 75 -18.52 -10.25 -6.95
CA GLY A 75 -19.31 -10.09 -8.17
C GLY A 75 -20.50 -9.14 -8.07
N ALA A 76 -20.57 -8.30 -7.05
CA ALA A 76 -21.58 -7.25 -6.96
C ALA A 76 -21.47 -6.24 -8.12
N THR A 77 -22.61 -5.70 -8.55
CA THR A 77 -22.69 -4.84 -9.75
C THR A 77 -23.38 -3.50 -9.52
N SER A 78 -24.29 -3.41 -8.54
CA SER A 78 -25.06 -2.20 -8.24
C SER A 78 -24.34 -1.27 -7.27
N VAL A 79 -23.61 -1.82 -6.30
CA VAL A 79 -22.90 -1.02 -5.28
C VAL A 79 -21.62 -0.39 -5.83
N ARG A 80 -21.28 0.80 -5.35
CA ARG A 80 -20.15 1.59 -5.87
C ARG A 80 -19.26 2.11 -4.75
N LEU A 81 -17.94 1.97 -4.91
CA LEU A 81 -16.98 2.58 -4.00
C LEU A 81 -16.98 4.10 -4.18
N PRO A 82 -16.60 4.86 -3.14
CA PRO A 82 -16.59 6.31 -3.21
C PRO A 82 -15.51 6.81 -4.18
N ARG A 83 -15.79 7.93 -4.85
CA ARG A 83 -14.83 8.62 -5.74
C ARG A 83 -13.84 9.43 -4.92
N CYS A 84 -12.55 9.21 -5.18
CA CYS A 84 -11.47 9.98 -4.57
C CYS A 84 -11.53 11.44 -5.03
N THR A 85 -11.56 12.42 -4.11
CA THR A 85 -11.53 13.85 -4.49
C THR A 85 -10.23 14.27 -5.17
N GLY A 86 -9.13 13.56 -4.92
CA GLY A 86 -7.83 13.88 -5.53
C GLY A 86 -7.54 13.22 -6.89
N CYS A 87 -8.20 12.11 -7.23
CA CYS A 87 -7.94 11.42 -8.52
C CYS A 87 -9.20 10.98 -9.29
N GLY A 88 -10.40 11.21 -8.76
CA GLY A 88 -11.68 10.86 -9.38
C GLY A 88 -12.02 9.37 -9.43
N LEU A 89 -11.06 8.49 -9.15
CA LEU A 89 -11.25 7.04 -9.23
C LEU A 89 -12.04 6.50 -8.04
N GLU A 90 -12.87 5.50 -8.31
CA GLU A 90 -13.65 4.77 -7.30
C GLU A 90 -12.79 3.72 -6.63
N ARG A 91 -12.65 3.84 -5.30
CA ARG A 91 -11.77 2.99 -4.49
C ARG A 91 -12.00 3.25 -3.01
N MET A 92 -11.36 2.43 -2.19
CA MET A 92 -11.18 2.72 -0.76
C MET A 92 -10.51 4.10 -0.56
N LEU A 93 -11.13 4.93 0.28
CA LEU A 93 -10.64 6.24 0.74
C LEU A 93 -10.40 6.19 2.26
N PRO A 94 -9.31 5.55 2.71
CA PRO A 94 -8.99 5.45 4.13
C PRO A 94 -8.44 6.76 4.72
N GLU A 95 -7.90 7.64 3.88
CA GLU A 95 -7.20 8.85 4.31
C GLU A 95 -8.08 10.10 4.26
N ARG A 96 -7.63 11.15 4.96
CA ARG A 96 -8.17 12.51 4.83
C ARG A 96 -7.11 13.51 4.38
N LEU A 97 -7.51 14.42 3.50
CA LEU A 97 -6.73 15.55 3.03
C LEU A 97 -7.67 16.75 2.93
N ASP A 98 -7.34 17.84 3.63
CA ASP A 98 -8.09 19.10 3.64
C ASP A 98 -9.59 18.91 3.91
N GLY A 99 -9.93 18.09 4.91
CA GLY A 99 -11.30 17.77 5.30
C GLY A 99 -12.01 16.72 4.42
N HIS A 100 -11.50 16.43 3.22
CA HIS A 100 -12.09 15.47 2.30
C HIS A 100 -11.44 14.07 2.40
N ARG A 101 -12.20 13.03 2.05
CA ARG A 101 -11.67 11.67 1.94
C ARG A 101 -10.87 11.51 0.64
N VAL A 102 -9.68 10.91 0.76
CA VAL A 102 -8.81 10.62 -0.38
C VAL A 102 -8.23 9.21 -0.30
N CYS A 103 -7.79 8.68 -1.45
CA CYS A 103 -7.08 7.42 -1.47
C CYS A 103 -5.63 7.59 -0.95
N SER A 104 -5.03 6.51 -0.43
CA SER A 104 -3.66 6.56 0.12
C SER A 104 -2.62 7.04 -0.90
N LYS A 105 -2.83 6.79 -2.20
CA LYS A 105 -1.94 7.31 -3.27
C LYS A 105 -2.00 8.83 -3.36
N CYS A 106 -3.20 9.42 -3.28
CA CYS A 106 -3.38 10.86 -3.29
C CYS A 106 -2.83 11.51 -2.02
N LYS A 107 -3.08 10.91 -0.84
CA LYS A 107 -2.49 11.38 0.41
C LYS A 107 -0.97 11.37 0.37
N LYS A 108 -0.38 10.27 -0.10
CA LYS A 108 1.08 10.16 -0.26
C LYS A 108 1.65 11.19 -1.24
N ARG A 109 0.97 11.43 -2.36
CA ARG A 109 1.36 12.45 -3.35
C ARG A 109 1.28 13.87 -2.78
N ALA A 110 0.29 14.17 -1.95
CA ALA A 110 0.18 15.48 -1.33
C ALA A 110 1.33 15.76 -0.34
N GLY A 111 1.89 14.71 0.28
CA GLY A 111 3.05 14.82 1.17
C GLY A 111 4.41 14.76 0.47
N THR A 112 4.47 14.75 -0.86
CA THR A 112 5.75 14.77 -1.59
C THR A 112 6.13 16.19 -2.01
N ARG A 113 7.42 16.51 -1.93
CA ARG A 113 7.98 17.73 -2.53
C ARG A 113 8.76 17.41 -3.80
N ALA A 114 8.81 18.38 -4.70
CA ALA A 114 9.72 18.33 -5.84
C ALA A 114 11.17 18.37 -5.33
N ILE A 115 12.02 17.52 -5.91
CA ILE A 115 13.46 17.45 -5.66
C ILE A 115 14.20 17.40 -6.98
N THR A 116 15.43 17.91 -7.00
CA THR A 116 16.42 17.59 -8.03
C THR A 116 17.35 16.54 -7.46
N CYS A 117 17.33 15.32 -8.00
CA CYS A 117 18.13 14.24 -7.44
C CYS A 117 19.63 14.54 -7.55
N HIS A 118 20.36 14.48 -6.43
CA HIS A 118 21.81 14.73 -6.40
C HIS A 118 22.59 13.79 -7.34
N CYS A 119 22.23 12.50 -7.36
CA CYS A 119 22.89 11.49 -8.19
C CYS A 119 22.53 11.56 -9.68
N CYS A 120 21.24 11.47 -10.04
CA CYS A 120 20.85 11.40 -11.46
C CYS A 120 20.44 12.75 -12.08
N ARG A 121 20.43 13.83 -11.29
CA ARG A 121 20.07 15.21 -11.70
C ARG A 121 18.66 15.39 -12.28
N ARG A 122 17.79 14.38 -12.17
CA ARG A 122 16.39 14.45 -12.64
C ARG A 122 15.47 15.00 -11.57
N GLU A 123 14.45 15.76 -12.00
CA GLU A 123 13.34 16.18 -11.15
C GLU A 123 12.47 14.99 -10.75
N ARG A 124 12.19 14.89 -9.44
CA ARG A 124 11.42 13.80 -8.83
C ARG A 124 10.56 14.31 -7.68
N GLN A 125 9.66 13.47 -7.20
CA GLN A 125 8.84 13.72 -6.02
C GLN A 125 9.33 12.84 -4.87
N LEU A 126 9.64 13.43 -3.72
CA LEU A 126 10.16 12.72 -2.55
C LEU A 126 9.31 13.02 -1.30
N ALA A 127 8.97 11.98 -0.54
CA ALA A 127 8.15 12.09 0.67
C ALA A 127 8.99 12.26 1.95
N SER A 128 10.26 11.86 1.93
CA SER A 128 11.16 11.92 3.09
C SER A 128 12.60 11.92 2.61
N PHE A 129 13.47 12.70 3.25
CA PHE A 129 14.92 12.72 3.01
C PHE A 129 15.65 12.50 4.35
N VAL A 130 16.88 12.00 4.29
CA VAL A 130 17.74 11.76 5.45
C VAL A 130 19.12 12.32 5.11
N GLY A 131 19.65 13.21 5.97
CA GLY A 131 20.89 13.94 5.72
C GLY A 131 20.68 15.17 4.82
N ASP A 132 21.77 15.66 4.22
CA ASP A 132 21.78 16.99 3.58
C ASP A 132 21.54 16.97 2.05
N ALA A 133 21.36 15.79 1.45
CA ALA A 133 21.20 15.65 0.01
C ALA A 133 19.96 14.84 -0.39
N ASP A 134 19.27 15.33 -1.42
CA ASP A 134 18.07 14.70 -1.96
C ASP A 134 18.39 13.63 -3.00
N TYR A 135 18.00 12.39 -2.70
CA TYR A 135 18.11 11.27 -3.62
C TYR A 135 16.73 10.78 -4.03
N CYS A 136 16.55 10.48 -5.31
CA CYS A 136 15.34 9.78 -5.74
C CYS A 136 15.36 8.33 -5.23
N GLY A 137 14.17 7.73 -5.03
CA GLY A 137 14.06 6.37 -4.49
C GLY A 137 14.72 5.25 -5.33
N ALA A 138 15.07 5.51 -6.59
CA ALA A 138 15.89 4.58 -7.38
C ALA A 138 17.37 4.70 -7.00
N CYS A 139 17.96 5.89 -7.11
CA CYS A 139 19.35 6.15 -6.72
C CYS A 139 19.60 5.80 -5.23
N TRP A 140 18.62 6.10 -4.36
CA TRP A 140 18.71 5.74 -2.95
C TRP A 140 18.78 4.22 -2.75
N ARG A 141 17.90 3.43 -3.40
CA ARG A 141 17.94 1.97 -3.30
C ARG A 141 19.23 1.39 -3.86
N ASP A 142 19.72 1.95 -4.97
CA ASP A 142 20.96 1.50 -5.59
C ASP A 142 22.17 1.80 -4.67
N MET A 143 22.20 2.96 -4.00
CA MET A 143 23.24 3.37 -3.06
C MET A 143 23.17 2.59 -1.73
N TYR A 144 21.99 2.50 -1.11
CA TYR A 144 21.81 1.77 0.16
C TYR A 144 21.91 0.25 -0.01
N GLY A 145 21.57 -0.29 -1.18
CA GLY A 145 21.81 -1.71 -1.50
C GLY A 145 23.30 -2.05 -1.50
N GLN A 146 24.18 -1.06 -1.65
CA GLN A 146 25.64 -1.19 -1.55
C GLN A 146 26.17 -0.81 -0.17
N ALA A 147 25.34 -0.31 0.75
CA ALA A 147 25.80 0.15 2.06
C ALA A 147 26.48 -0.97 2.86
N SER A 148 25.98 -2.20 2.79
CA SER A 148 26.64 -3.35 3.42
C SER A 148 28.02 -3.62 2.84
N ALA A 149 28.19 -3.51 1.52
CA ALA A 149 29.50 -3.67 0.88
C ALA A 149 30.46 -2.53 1.27
N ILE A 150 29.95 -1.31 1.41
CA ILE A 150 30.73 -0.15 1.89
C ILE A 150 31.15 -0.35 3.35
N PHE A 151 30.25 -0.79 4.23
CA PHE A 151 30.57 -1.08 5.64
C PHE A 151 31.54 -2.25 5.77
N VAL A 152 31.39 -3.30 4.98
CA VAL A 152 32.31 -4.45 4.96
C VAL A 152 33.69 -4.01 4.45
N ALA A 153 33.77 -3.26 3.36
CA ALA A 153 35.03 -2.70 2.87
C ALA A 153 35.69 -1.74 3.88
N ALA A 154 34.91 -0.92 4.58
CA ALA A 154 35.40 -0.04 5.64
C ALA A 154 35.85 -0.82 6.89
N ALA A 155 35.14 -1.87 7.28
CA ALA A 155 35.51 -2.76 8.38
C ALA A 155 36.81 -3.53 8.06
N HIS A 156 36.99 -3.94 6.81
CA HIS A 156 38.24 -4.54 6.33
C HIS A 156 39.40 -3.53 6.25
N GLY A 157 39.13 -2.22 6.29
CA GLY A 157 40.14 -1.16 6.21
C GLY A 157 40.54 -0.52 7.54
N LEU A 158 39.83 -0.74 8.65
CA LEU A 158 40.03 0.01 9.90
C LEU A 158 40.04 -0.81 11.21
N ILE A 159 39.93 -2.14 11.18
CA ILE A 159 40.16 -3.00 12.37
C ILE A 159 41.07 -4.18 11.98
N PRO A 160 42.33 -4.24 12.47
CA PRO A 160 43.30 -5.25 12.03
C PRO A 160 43.01 -6.71 12.41
N SER A 161 41.85 -7.03 13.01
CA SER A 161 41.64 -8.36 13.62
C SER A 161 40.22 -8.92 13.49
N LEU A 162 39.47 -8.57 12.44
CA LEU A 162 38.25 -9.30 12.08
C LEU A 162 38.56 -10.26 10.94
N ASP A 163 38.92 -11.48 11.31
CA ASP A 163 39.21 -12.58 10.41
C ASP A 163 37.98 -12.92 9.53
N PRO A 164 38.12 -12.95 8.18
CA PRO A 164 37.04 -13.36 7.27
C PRO A 164 36.44 -14.74 7.57
N ALA A 165 37.16 -15.63 8.26
CA ALA A 165 36.65 -16.93 8.70
C ALA A 165 35.54 -16.84 9.77
N VAL A 166 35.54 -15.79 10.61
CA VAL A 166 34.51 -15.57 11.64
C VAL A 166 33.19 -15.08 11.02
N LEU A 167 33.26 -14.33 9.91
CA LEU A 167 32.09 -13.82 9.18
C LEU A 167 31.42 -14.89 8.31
N GLY A 168 32.15 -15.94 7.91
CA GLY A 168 31.59 -17.09 7.19
C GLY A 168 30.64 -17.98 8.02
N GLY A 169 30.64 -17.83 9.35
CA GLY A 169 29.79 -18.61 10.27
C GLY A 169 28.44 -17.97 10.61
N LEU A 170 28.24 -16.68 10.34
CA LEU A 170 26.97 -15.99 10.59
C LEU A 170 25.98 -16.31 9.48
N ARG A 171 25.25 -17.42 9.64
CA ARG A 171 24.08 -17.70 8.83
C ARG A 171 23.05 -16.58 9.01
N PRO A 172 22.50 -16.00 7.94
CA PRO A 172 21.35 -15.11 8.07
C PRO A 172 20.24 -15.89 8.77
N ALA A 173 19.61 -15.26 9.77
CA ALA A 173 18.39 -15.74 10.39
C ALA A 173 17.24 -15.66 9.36
N SER A 174 17.25 -16.56 8.38
CA SER A 174 16.19 -16.73 7.41
C SER A 174 16.00 -18.22 7.11
N ARG A 175 15.51 -18.94 8.12
CA ARG A 175 14.65 -20.11 7.94
C ARG A 175 13.37 -19.92 8.72
N LEU A 176 12.41 -19.24 8.09
CA LEU A 176 11.09 -19.83 7.97
C LEU A 176 10.78 -19.88 6.48
N ALA A 177 10.80 -21.11 5.97
CA ALA A 177 10.52 -21.45 4.60
C ALA A 177 9.11 -21.01 4.22
N ARG A 178 8.95 -20.46 3.01
CA ARG A 178 7.75 -20.68 2.21
C ARG A 178 8.15 -21.51 1.00
N ALA A 179 7.47 -22.65 0.86
CA ALA A 179 7.60 -23.58 -0.26
C ALA A 179 7.31 -22.89 -1.61
N PRO A 180 7.87 -23.39 -2.73
CA PRO A 180 7.59 -22.84 -4.05
C PRO A 180 6.18 -23.26 -4.50
N VAL A 181 5.36 -22.28 -4.90
CA VAL A 181 4.19 -22.52 -5.77
C VAL A 181 4.68 -22.45 -7.21
N ALA A 182 4.52 -23.54 -7.95
CA ALA A 182 4.80 -23.60 -9.38
C ALA A 182 3.82 -22.69 -10.13
N LEU A 183 4.34 -21.74 -10.92
CA LEU A 183 3.59 -21.06 -11.97
C LEU A 183 4.17 -21.46 -13.33
N GLY A 184 3.30 -22.03 -14.16
CA GLY A 184 3.57 -22.44 -15.53
C GLY A 184 3.88 -21.27 -16.49
N PRO A 185 4.17 -21.58 -17.76
CA PRO A 185 4.78 -20.65 -18.70
C PRO A 185 3.72 -19.73 -19.31
N GLY A 186 3.99 -18.42 -19.33
CA GLY A 186 3.18 -17.50 -20.13
C GLY A 186 3.12 -16.08 -19.60
N HIS A 187 4.19 -15.32 -19.78
CA HIS A 187 4.05 -13.88 -20.08
C HIS A 187 5.33 -13.35 -20.72
N ARG A 188 5.12 -12.75 -21.89
CA ARG A 188 6.11 -12.11 -22.76
C ARG A 188 6.79 -10.98 -21.98
N ARG A 189 8.09 -11.13 -21.69
CA ARG A 189 8.91 -10.05 -21.14
C ARG A 189 8.99 -8.92 -22.17
N LEU A 190 8.39 -7.77 -21.88
CA LEU A 190 8.80 -6.52 -22.52
C LEU A 190 10.21 -6.19 -22.01
N ARG A 191 11.21 -6.45 -22.87
CA ARG A 191 12.57 -5.96 -22.69
C ARG A 191 12.54 -4.43 -22.76
N SER A 192 12.47 -3.74 -21.63
CA SER A 192 12.97 -2.37 -21.54
C SER A 192 14.49 -2.44 -21.40
N GLY A 193 15.16 -2.53 -22.54
CA GLY A 193 16.61 -2.39 -22.65
C GLY A 193 17.03 -0.96 -22.34
N LEU A 194 17.38 -0.72 -21.09
CA LEU A 194 18.27 0.38 -20.71
C LEU A 194 19.36 -0.25 -19.85
N VAL A 195 20.50 -0.51 -20.49
CA VAL A 195 21.76 -0.76 -19.79
C VAL A 195 21.97 0.43 -18.86
N ARG A 196 21.82 0.21 -17.55
CA ARG A 196 22.09 1.22 -16.54
C ARG A 196 23.59 1.30 -16.37
N SER A 197 24.19 2.37 -16.88
CA SER A 197 25.58 2.69 -16.56
C SER A 197 25.73 2.87 -15.04
N PRO A 198 26.81 2.36 -14.43
CA PRO A 198 27.14 2.71 -13.05
C PRO A 198 27.31 4.24 -12.94
N CYS A 199 26.90 4.79 -11.80
CA CYS A 199 26.94 6.21 -11.51
C CYS A 199 28.36 6.77 -11.75
N PRO A 200 28.55 7.80 -12.60
CA PRO A 200 29.81 8.51 -12.64
C PRO A 200 29.89 9.38 -11.39
N GLY A 201 30.88 9.11 -10.51
CA GLY A 201 31.25 10.05 -9.46
C GLY A 201 31.01 9.64 -8.01
N VAL A 202 30.73 8.37 -7.68
CA VAL A 202 30.89 7.91 -6.28
C VAL A 202 32.37 7.62 -6.04
N GLY A 203 33.18 8.67 -6.01
CA GLY A 203 34.44 8.63 -5.27
C GLY A 203 34.12 8.50 -3.78
N PRO A 204 35.05 7.96 -2.96
CA PRO A 204 34.82 7.84 -1.53
C PRO A 204 34.49 9.21 -0.97
N LEU A 205 33.33 9.32 -0.33
CA LEU A 205 32.86 10.53 0.34
C LEU A 205 33.97 11.00 1.28
N ARG A 206 34.60 12.13 0.95
CA ARG A 206 35.44 12.86 1.90
C ARG A 206 34.49 13.55 2.89
N CYS A 207 34.54 13.13 4.15
CA CYS A 207 33.94 13.87 5.26
C CYS A 207 34.57 15.27 5.32
N PRO A 208 33.78 16.35 5.43
CA PRO A 208 34.32 17.62 5.91
C PRO A 208 34.55 17.50 7.42
N LEU A 209 35.69 18.04 7.87
CA LEU A 209 36.10 18.16 9.27
C LEU A 209 35.13 19.01 10.09
#